data_AF-A0A9D0ZAV4-F1
#
_entry.id   AF-A0A9D0ZAV4-F1
#
_cell.length_a   1.000
_cell.length_b   1.000
_cell.length_c   1.000
_cell.angle_alpha   90.00
_cell.angle_beta   90.00
_cell.angle_gamma   90.00
#
_symmetry.space_group_name_H-M   'P 1'
#
loop_
_entity.id
_entity.type
_entity.pdbx_description
1 polymer ?
#
loop_
_entity_poly.entity_id
_entity_poly.type
_entity_poly.pdbx_seq_one_letter_code
_entity_poly.pdbx_strand_id
1 'polypeptide(L)'
;MTKRTVCSLLCALLALSLCACSTATTPSMTASPAPSVTPEPTAQPTDAPTPAPTDVPTEAPAESAAPAMQPDMENVPPLSQAKDGTYTARMSDAYTQEEGHGWQTTLTLQIEGGVIVSADFDAFQDGKRKSELSTEEYPMDPPASEWIPELATQIEAASAPGDIDGVSGATNASNEARKLFAAILTAAADGNTEDLYVE
;
A
#
# COMPACT_ATOMS: atom_id res chain seq x y z
N MET A 1 0.91 -47.00 1.69
CA MET A 1 1.22 -47.69 2.96
C MET A 1 2.35 -46.87 3.59
N THR A 2 2.21 -46.13 4.68
CA THR A 2 1.93 -46.60 6.05
C THR A 2 1.43 -45.44 6.95
N LYS A 3 0.24 -45.66 7.54
CA LYS A 3 -0.35 -45.23 8.84
C LYS A 3 0.34 -44.06 9.61
N ARG A 4 -0.36 -42.95 9.87
CA ARG A 4 -1.34 -42.69 10.97
C ARG A 4 -0.77 -42.90 12.39
N THR A 5 -0.61 -41.81 13.16
CA THR A 5 -0.85 -41.81 14.62
C THR A 5 -1.40 -40.48 15.11
N VAL A 6 -2.57 -40.56 15.74
CA VAL A 6 -3.33 -39.56 16.51
C VAL A 6 -2.95 -39.70 17.98
N CYS A 7 -2.81 -38.61 18.74
CA CYS A 7 -2.94 -38.47 20.22
C CYS A 7 -2.32 -37.11 20.62
N SER A 8 -2.79 -36.30 21.58
CA SER A 8 -3.73 -36.49 22.67
C SER A 8 -3.97 -35.15 23.40
N LEU A 9 -5.11 -35.05 24.08
CA LEU A 9 -5.40 -34.31 25.33
C LEU A 9 -5.15 -32.78 25.36
N LEU A 10 -6.17 -31.93 25.43
CA LEU A 10 -7.07 -31.68 26.58
C LEU A 10 -6.31 -31.26 27.87
N CYS A 11 -6.25 -29.95 28.11
CA CYS A 11 -6.10 -29.35 29.43
C CYS A 11 -6.88 -28.03 29.48
N ALA A 12 -8.16 -28.13 29.87
CA ALA A 12 -8.88 -27.03 30.49
C ALA A 12 -8.46 -26.93 31.96
N LEU A 13 -8.46 -25.73 32.56
CA LEU A 13 -8.92 -25.38 33.93
C LEU A 13 -8.32 -24.04 34.42
N LEU A 14 -9.22 -23.16 34.90
CA LEU A 14 -9.09 -22.19 36.02
C LEU A 14 -8.12 -20.99 35.86
N ALA A 15 -8.35 -19.77 36.38
CA ALA A 15 -9.44 -19.18 37.17
C ALA A 15 -9.32 -17.63 37.17
N LEU A 16 -10.47 -16.97 37.12
CA LEU A 16 -10.95 -15.86 37.96
C LEU A 16 -9.92 -14.92 38.65
N SER A 17 -9.95 -13.62 38.32
CA SER A 17 -9.52 -12.56 39.24
C SER A 17 -10.34 -11.27 39.05
N LEU A 18 -11.25 -11.04 39.99
CA LEU A 18 -12.02 -9.80 40.19
C LEU A 18 -11.16 -8.77 40.93
N CYS A 19 -11.19 -7.50 40.54
CA CYS A 19 -10.72 -6.37 41.36
C CYS A 19 -11.79 -5.28 41.47
N ALA A 20 -12.44 -5.31 42.64
CA ALA A 20 -13.04 -4.26 43.48
C ALA A 20 -13.48 -2.90 42.91
N CYS A 21 -14.75 -2.59 43.18
CA CYS A 21 -15.33 -1.25 43.29
C CYS A 21 -14.73 -0.45 44.47
N SER A 22 -14.72 0.87 44.36
CA SER A 22 -14.84 1.78 45.52
C SER A 22 -15.58 3.06 45.12
N THR A 23 -16.71 3.26 45.77
CA THR A 23 -17.60 4.44 45.74
C THR A 23 -17.11 5.50 46.73
N ALA A 24 -17.27 6.80 46.43
CA ALA A 24 -17.37 7.83 47.46
C ALA A 24 -18.23 9.02 47.01
N THR A 25 -19.04 9.48 47.96
CA THR A 25 -20.23 10.34 47.86
C THR A 25 -19.93 11.83 48.09
N THR A 26 -20.76 12.68 47.46
CA THR A 26 -20.93 14.15 47.57
C THR A 26 -21.36 14.64 48.96
N PRO A 27 -21.07 15.91 49.31
CA PRO A 27 -22.16 16.90 49.61
C PRO A 27 -21.77 18.34 49.16
N SER A 28 -22.52 19.43 49.35
CA SER A 28 -23.89 19.89 49.04
C SER A 28 -24.00 21.37 49.52
N MET A 29 -24.81 22.23 48.86
CA MET A 29 -25.35 23.56 49.30
C MET A 29 -24.36 24.77 49.39
N THR A 30 -24.67 26.07 49.23
CA THR A 30 -25.79 26.95 48.78
C THR A 30 -25.33 28.42 48.96
N ALA A 31 -25.67 29.37 48.06
CA ALA A 31 -26.24 30.71 48.39
C ALA A 31 -26.19 31.75 47.23
N SER A 32 -27.30 32.47 47.07
CA SER A 32 -27.61 33.63 46.20
C SER A 32 -27.45 34.96 47.00
N PRO A 33 -27.27 36.18 46.43
CA PRO A 33 -28.38 36.99 45.89
C PRO A 33 -28.06 37.93 44.68
N ALA A 34 -29.13 38.43 44.03
CA ALA A 34 -29.21 39.47 42.98
C ALA A 34 -29.01 40.92 43.55
N PRO A 35 -29.18 42.07 42.82
CA PRO A 35 -29.55 42.33 41.41
C PRO A 35 -28.82 43.52 40.69
N SER A 36 -29.27 43.83 39.46
CA SER A 36 -29.32 45.16 38.81
C SER A 36 -28.14 45.66 37.97
N VAL A 37 -28.38 45.85 36.66
CA VAL A 37 -28.04 47.04 35.83
C VAL A 37 -28.73 46.87 34.45
N THR A 38 -29.68 47.72 34.06
CA THR A 38 -29.56 49.05 33.40
C THR A 38 -29.66 48.92 31.87
N PRO A 39 -30.51 49.71 31.18
CA PRO A 39 -30.89 49.47 29.78
C PRO A 39 -29.82 49.80 28.74
N GLU A 40 -29.96 49.08 27.64
CA GLU A 40 -29.28 49.06 26.34
C GLU A 40 -29.03 50.43 25.69
N PRO A 41 -27.82 50.71 25.19
CA PRO A 41 -27.60 51.72 24.16
C PRO A 41 -27.70 51.08 22.76
N THR A 42 -28.65 51.58 21.98
CA THR A 42 -28.75 51.34 20.53
C THR A 42 -27.45 51.74 19.83
N ALA A 43 -26.74 50.77 19.26
CA ALA A 43 -25.67 51.00 18.29
C ALA A 43 -26.25 50.95 16.86
N GLN A 44 -26.07 52.03 16.11
CA GLN A 44 -26.34 52.10 14.66
C GLN A 44 -25.55 51.03 13.88
N PRO A 45 -26.03 50.61 12.69
CA PRO A 45 -25.24 49.78 11.79
C PRO A 45 -24.00 50.57 11.31
N THR A 46 -22.81 50.09 11.68
CA THR A 46 -21.54 50.49 11.07
C THR A 46 -21.40 49.77 9.74
N ASP A 47 -21.24 50.52 8.66
CA ASP A 47 -20.86 49.97 7.35
C ASP A 47 -19.56 49.17 7.50
N ALA A 48 -19.65 47.86 7.26
CA ALA A 48 -18.49 46.98 7.27
C ALA A 48 -17.58 47.34 6.08
N PRO A 49 -16.26 47.50 6.27
CA PRO A 49 -15.34 47.61 5.15
C PRO A 49 -15.29 46.27 4.42
N THR A 50 -15.53 46.32 3.11
CA THR A 50 -15.22 45.25 2.16
C THR A 50 -13.81 44.72 2.42
N PRO A 51 -13.61 43.42 2.72
CA PRO A 51 -12.26 42.87 2.78
C PRO A 51 -11.62 42.96 1.40
N ALA A 52 -10.40 43.51 1.35
CA ALA A 52 -9.55 43.44 0.17
C ALA A 52 -9.32 41.95 -0.21
N PRO A 53 -9.17 41.62 -1.50
CA PRO A 53 -8.95 40.24 -1.92
C PRO A 53 -7.67 39.71 -1.27
N THR A 54 -7.82 38.64 -0.49
CA THR A 54 -6.71 37.78 -0.09
C THR A 54 -6.08 37.24 -1.37
N ASP A 55 -4.81 37.54 -1.60
CA ASP A 55 -3.98 36.81 -2.55
C ASP A 55 -4.06 35.33 -2.17
N VAL A 56 -4.85 34.58 -2.94
CA VAL A 56 -4.80 33.11 -2.88
C VAL A 56 -3.37 32.70 -3.22
N PRO A 57 -2.74 31.80 -2.44
CA PRO A 57 -1.48 31.23 -2.88
C PRO A 57 -1.75 30.55 -4.22
N THR A 58 -1.04 31.01 -5.26
CA THR A 58 -0.84 30.26 -6.48
C THR A 58 -0.46 28.85 -6.08
N GLU A 59 -1.38 27.89 -6.25
CA GLU A 59 -1.02 26.48 -6.22
C GLU A 59 0.14 26.32 -7.21
N ALA A 60 1.29 25.89 -6.70
CA ALA A 60 2.32 25.32 -7.53
C ALA A 60 1.64 24.26 -8.40
N PRO A 61 1.92 24.18 -9.72
CA PRO A 61 1.41 23.12 -10.55
C PRO A 61 1.64 21.80 -9.82
N ALA A 62 0.56 21.02 -9.66
CA ALA A 62 0.63 19.64 -9.23
C ALA A 62 1.86 19.01 -9.88
N GLU A 63 2.81 18.63 -9.04
CA GLU A 63 4.02 17.93 -9.40
C GLU A 63 3.57 16.81 -10.33
N SER A 64 3.86 16.97 -11.62
CA SER A 64 3.40 16.10 -12.68
C SER A 64 3.94 14.72 -12.37
N ALA A 65 3.12 13.87 -11.75
CA ALA A 65 3.37 12.45 -11.66
C ALA A 65 3.85 11.99 -13.05
N ALA A 66 4.99 11.30 -13.11
CA ALA A 66 5.47 10.77 -14.37
C ALA A 66 4.30 10.02 -15.03
N PRO A 67 3.99 10.28 -16.32
CA PRO A 67 2.82 9.70 -16.93
C PRO A 67 2.94 8.18 -16.88
N ALA A 68 2.02 7.55 -16.17
CA ALA A 68 2.01 6.11 -16.01
C ALA A 68 1.74 5.43 -17.36
N MET A 69 2.48 4.37 -17.64
CA MET A 69 2.43 3.62 -18.88
C MET A 69 1.52 2.40 -18.74
N GLN A 70 0.79 2.08 -19.81
CA GLN A 70 0.16 0.77 -19.97
C GLN A 70 1.03 -0.05 -20.95
N PRO A 71 1.65 -1.16 -20.50
CA PRO A 71 2.45 -1.99 -21.40
C PRO A 71 1.55 -2.66 -22.44
N ASP A 72 2.02 -2.71 -23.69
CA ASP A 72 1.38 -3.47 -24.77
C ASP A 72 1.63 -4.97 -24.55
N MET A 73 0.70 -5.62 -23.85
CA MET A 73 0.78 -7.04 -23.53
C MET A 73 0.71 -7.96 -24.76
N GLU A 74 0.26 -7.47 -25.91
CA GLU A 74 0.21 -8.24 -27.16
C GLU A 74 1.57 -8.22 -27.87
N ASN A 75 2.38 -7.19 -27.66
CA ASN A 75 3.67 -6.99 -28.31
C ASN A 75 4.81 -6.66 -27.32
N VAL A 76 5.05 -7.57 -26.39
CA VAL A 76 6.16 -7.46 -25.43
C VAL A 76 7.47 -7.94 -26.10
N PRO A 77 8.56 -7.15 -26.08
CA PRO A 77 9.86 -7.60 -26.58
C PRO A 77 10.34 -8.86 -25.84
N PRO A 78 10.93 -9.85 -26.54
CA PRO A 78 11.46 -11.05 -25.89
C PRO A 78 12.66 -10.71 -25.00
N LEU A 79 12.78 -11.40 -23.85
CA LEU A 79 13.89 -11.22 -22.90
C LEU A 79 15.29 -11.30 -23.55
N SER A 80 15.46 -12.11 -24.60
CA SER A 80 16.73 -12.19 -25.36
C SER A 80 17.17 -10.89 -26.03
N GLN A 81 16.29 -9.90 -26.15
CA GLN A 81 16.60 -8.56 -26.68
C GLN A 81 16.88 -7.54 -25.57
N ALA A 82 16.63 -7.88 -24.30
CA ALA A 82 16.90 -7.01 -23.18
C ALA A 82 18.41 -6.74 -23.08
N LYS A 83 18.78 -5.48 -22.93
CA LYS A 83 20.15 -5.08 -22.63
C LYS A 83 20.46 -5.37 -21.17
N ASP A 84 21.74 -5.52 -20.87
CA ASP A 84 22.20 -5.74 -19.50
C ASP A 84 21.92 -4.51 -18.65
N GLY A 85 21.43 -4.71 -17.43
CA GLY A 85 21.11 -3.61 -16.53
C GLY A 85 20.20 -3.99 -15.38
N THR A 86 19.99 -3.02 -14.50
CA THR A 86 18.97 -3.07 -13.46
C THR A 86 17.77 -2.25 -13.92
N TYR A 87 16.58 -2.83 -13.87
CA TYR A 87 15.34 -2.21 -14.32
C TYR A 87 14.29 -2.27 -13.23
N THR A 88 13.60 -1.17 -12.98
CA THR A 88 12.57 -1.08 -11.95
C THR A 88 11.26 -0.59 -12.54
N ALA A 89 10.18 -1.30 -12.25
CA ALA A 89 8.82 -0.85 -12.53
C ALA A 89 7.99 -0.88 -11.24
N ARG A 90 7.13 0.12 -11.07
CA ARG A 90 6.19 0.26 -9.96
C ARG A 90 4.78 0.44 -10.49
N MET A 91 3.78 -0.01 -9.76
CA MET A 91 2.42 0.45 -10.01
C MET A 91 2.37 1.96 -9.71
N SER A 92 1.63 2.72 -10.52
CA SER A 92 1.53 4.18 -10.37
C SER A 92 0.89 4.57 -9.05
N ASP A 93 1.06 5.82 -8.63
CA ASP A 93 0.42 6.32 -7.41
C ASP A 93 -1.12 6.29 -7.53
N ALA A 94 -1.63 6.60 -8.73
CA ALA A 94 -3.07 6.54 -9.03
C ALA A 94 -3.60 5.11 -8.88
N TYR A 95 -2.96 4.14 -9.55
CA TYR A 95 -3.32 2.73 -9.41
C TYR A 95 -3.20 2.26 -7.96
N THR A 96 -2.09 2.59 -7.29
CA THR A 96 -1.83 2.21 -5.90
C THR A 96 -2.95 2.69 -4.99
N GLN A 97 -3.45 3.90 -5.19
CA GLN A 97 -4.50 4.48 -4.36
C GLN A 97 -5.89 3.90 -4.67
N GLU A 98 -6.20 3.67 -5.94
CA GLU A 98 -7.54 3.26 -6.40
C GLU A 98 -7.74 1.73 -6.33
N GLU A 99 -6.75 0.97 -6.78
CA GLU A 99 -6.83 -0.49 -6.98
C GLU A 99 -5.87 -1.24 -6.04
N GLY A 100 -4.67 -0.69 -5.79
CA GLY A 100 -3.63 -1.30 -4.95
C GLY A 100 -3.91 -1.21 -3.45
N HIS A 101 -4.98 -0.54 -3.02
CA HIS A 101 -5.34 -0.33 -1.61
C HIS A 101 -4.20 0.28 -0.77
N GLY A 102 -3.45 1.21 -1.38
CA GLY A 102 -2.30 1.88 -0.78
C GLY A 102 -1.02 1.04 -0.74
N TRP A 103 -1.00 -0.14 -1.37
CA TRP A 103 0.20 -0.98 -1.50
C TRP A 103 0.78 -0.80 -2.90
N GLN A 104 1.95 -0.18 -3.00
CA GLN A 104 2.63 0.01 -4.28
C GLN A 104 3.46 -1.23 -4.62
N THR A 105 2.94 -2.06 -5.53
CA THR A 105 3.68 -3.20 -6.05
C THR A 105 4.86 -2.73 -6.90
N THR A 106 6.03 -3.29 -6.64
CA THR A 106 7.30 -2.95 -7.30
C THR A 106 8.00 -4.23 -7.74
N LEU A 107 8.57 -4.19 -8.94
CA LEU A 107 9.45 -5.21 -9.49
C LEU A 107 10.78 -4.58 -9.87
N THR A 108 11.88 -5.15 -9.38
CA THR A 108 13.24 -4.84 -9.85
C THR A 108 13.89 -6.08 -10.42
N LEU A 109 14.36 -6.01 -11.66
CA LEU A 109 15.08 -7.09 -12.33
C LEU A 109 16.54 -6.69 -12.57
N GLN A 110 17.46 -7.62 -12.33
CA GLN A 110 18.81 -7.58 -12.89
C GLN A 110 18.85 -8.50 -14.10
N ILE A 111 19.20 -7.96 -15.26
CA ILE A 111 19.31 -8.69 -16.51
C ILE A 111 20.77 -8.67 -16.96
N GLU A 112 21.30 -9.84 -17.33
CA GLU A 112 22.63 -10.01 -17.89
C GLU A 112 22.60 -11.03 -19.01
N GLY A 113 23.15 -10.72 -20.18
CA GLY A 113 23.20 -11.63 -21.32
C GLY A 113 21.81 -12.12 -21.80
N GLY A 114 20.77 -11.32 -21.60
CA GLY A 114 19.39 -11.69 -21.94
C GLY A 114 18.80 -12.78 -21.03
N VAL A 115 19.28 -12.91 -19.79
CA VAL A 115 18.67 -13.72 -18.73
C VAL A 115 18.45 -12.88 -17.48
N ILE A 116 17.41 -13.21 -16.69
CA ILE A 116 17.20 -12.62 -15.37
C ILE A 116 18.14 -13.32 -14.40
N VAL A 117 18.99 -12.55 -13.72
CA VAL A 117 19.92 -13.07 -12.70
C VAL A 117 19.47 -12.77 -11.27
N SER A 118 18.51 -11.85 -11.09
CA SER A 118 17.78 -11.64 -9.84
C SER A 118 16.46 -10.93 -10.08
N ALA A 119 15.42 -11.30 -9.33
CA ALA A 119 14.16 -10.59 -9.27
C ALA A 119 13.81 -10.22 -7.82
N ASP A 120 13.55 -8.93 -7.56
CA ASP A 120 12.96 -8.45 -6.30
C ASP A 120 11.52 -8.00 -6.60
N PHE A 121 10.54 -8.72 -6.05
CA PHE A 121 9.13 -8.42 -6.20
C PHE A 121 8.51 -8.26 -4.81
N ASP A 122 7.85 -7.13 -4.56
CA ASP A 122 7.16 -6.86 -3.30
C ASP A 122 6.10 -5.77 -3.50
N ALA A 123 5.35 -5.49 -2.43
CA ALA A 123 4.52 -4.30 -2.37
C ALA A 123 4.84 -3.50 -1.11
N PHE A 124 4.83 -2.17 -1.24
CA PHE A 124 5.26 -1.27 -0.18
C PHE A 124 4.12 -0.38 0.29
N GLN A 125 4.04 -0.19 1.60
CA GLN A 125 3.16 0.80 2.23
C GLN A 125 3.91 1.36 3.46
N ASP A 126 4.00 2.68 3.57
CA ASP A 126 4.72 3.36 4.66
C ASP A 126 6.17 2.85 4.88
N GLY A 127 6.84 2.48 3.78
CA GLY A 127 8.21 1.94 3.79
C GLY A 127 8.32 0.50 4.29
N LYS A 128 7.22 -0.17 4.64
CA LYS A 128 7.21 -1.59 5.00
C LYS A 128 7.02 -2.47 3.76
N ARG A 129 7.76 -3.58 3.71
CA ARG A 129 7.59 -4.65 2.73
C ARG A 129 6.43 -5.55 3.13
N LYS A 130 5.52 -5.83 2.21
CA LYS A 130 4.35 -6.66 2.46
C LYS A 130 4.73 -8.11 2.78
N SER A 131 5.79 -8.61 2.15
CA SER A 131 6.32 -9.96 2.40
C SER A 131 6.88 -10.16 3.82
N GLU A 132 7.25 -9.08 4.51
CA GLU A 132 7.81 -9.10 5.86
C GLU A 132 6.74 -8.94 6.95
N LEU A 133 5.49 -8.65 6.57
CA LEU A 133 4.41 -8.47 7.53
C LEU A 133 3.98 -9.80 8.14
N SER A 134 3.66 -9.75 9.43
CA SER A 134 3.01 -10.86 10.12
C SER A 134 1.57 -11.07 9.62
N THR A 135 1.01 -12.27 9.82
CA THR A 135 -0.41 -12.55 9.57
C THR A 135 -1.36 -11.74 10.46
N GLU A 136 -0.85 -11.10 11.52
CA GLU A 136 -1.63 -10.19 12.36
C GLU A 136 -1.72 -8.79 11.72
N GLU A 137 -0.62 -8.29 11.14
CA GLU A 137 -0.58 -7.01 10.43
C GLU A 137 -1.24 -7.10 9.04
N TYR A 138 -1.12 -8.25 8.36
CA TYR A 138 -1.75 -8.51 7.05
C TYR A 138 -2.39 -9.90 7.01
N PRO A 139 -3.64 -10.04 7.48
CA PRO A 139 -4.33 -11.33 7.58
C PRO A 139 -4.81 -11.81 6.21
N MET A 140 -3.97 -12.57 5.52
CA MET A 140 -4.29 -13.30 4.28
C MET A 140 -3.91 -14.77 4.42
N ASP A 141 -4.58 -15.63 3.64
CA ASP A 141 -4.31 -17.06 3.52
C ASP A 141 -4.25 -17.44 2.02
N PRO A 142 -3.08 -17.81 1.46
CA PRO A 142 -1.77 -17.88 2.14
C PRO A 142 -1.23 -16.50 2.56
N PRO A 143 -0.32 -16.43 3.55
CA PRO A 143 0.29 -15.18 3.98
C PRO A 143 1.18 -14.55 2.89
N ALA A 144 1.38 -13.23 2.97
CA ALA A 144 2.24 -12.49 2.02
C ALA A 144 3.69 -13.00 1.99
N SER A 145 4.19 -13.48 3.12
CA SER A 145 5.50 -14.13 3.24
C SER A 145 5.62 -15.44 2.46
N GLU A 146 4.52 -16.03 2.00
CA GLU A 146 4.52 -17.24 1.16
C GLU A 146 4.32 -16.89 -0.32
N TRP A 147 3.28 -16.14 -0.67
CA TRP A 147 2.95 -15.92 -2.09
C TRP A 147 3.83 -14.88 -2.79
N ILE A 148 4.41 -13.90 -2.08
CA ILE A 148 5.33 -12.92 -2.71
C ILE A 148 6.65 -13.59 -3.16
N PRO A 149 7.35 -14.36 -2.30
CA PRO A 149 8.55 -15.09 -2.73
C PRO A 149 8.27 -16.14 -3.82
N GLU A 150 7.08 -16.76 -3.81
CA GLU A 150 6.65 -17.64 -4.89
C GLU A 150 6.59 -16.90 -6.23
N LEU A 151 5.96 -15.72 -6.28
CA LEU A 151 5.93 -14.89 -7.49
C LEU A 151 7.32 -14.43 -7.91
N ALA A 152 8.17 -13.98 -6.98
CA ALA A 152 9.55 -13.59 -7.29
C ALA A 152 10.33 -14.76 -7.96
N THR A 153 10.15 -15.98 -7.44
CA THR A 153 10.76 -17.20 -8.00
C THR A 153 10.24 -17.49 -9.41
N GLN A 154 8.94 -17.36 -9.65
CA GLN A 154 8.36 -17.54 -10.99
C GLN A 154 8.88 -16.50 -11.98
N ILE A 155 9.01 -15.24 -11.56
CA ILE A 155 9.54 -14.15 -12.40
C ILE A 155 11.00 -14.41 -12.76
N GLU A 156 11.85 -14.80 -11.81
CA GLU A 156 13.27 -15.10 -12.06
C GLU A 156 13.44 -16.24 -13.08
N ALA A 157 12.52 -17.21 -13.08
CA ALA A 157 12.52 -18.33 -14.03
C ALA A 157 11.82 -18.03 -15.37
N ALA A 158 11.09 -16.93 -15.49
CA ALA A 158 10.26 -16.62 -16.65
C ALA A 158 11.09 -16.04 -17.82
N SER A 159 10.67 -16.35 -19.05
CA SER A 159 11.21 -15.73 -20.27
C SER A 159 10.27 -14.66 -20.84
N ALA A 160 9.00 -14.68 -20.43
CA ALA A 160 7.98 -13.71 -20.80
C ALA A 160 6.94 -13.54 -19.67
N PRO A 161 6.16 -12.44 -19.65
CA PRO A 161 5.07 -12.23 -18.69
C PRO A 161 4.01 -13.35 -18.70
N GLY A 162 3.82 -14.01 -19.85
CA GLY A 162 2.89 -15.13 -19.97
C GLY A 162 3.29 -16.36 -19.15
N ASP A 163 4.57 -16.51 -18.81
CA ASP A 163 5.12 -17.69 -18.13
C ASP A 163 4.91 -17.66 -16.60
N ILE A 164 4.59 -16.48 -16.04
CA ILE A 164 4.21 -16.35 -14.63
C ILE A 164 2.86 -17.06 -14.48
N ASP A 165 2.63 -17.85 -13.44
CA ASP A 165 1.34 -18.46 -13.16
C ASP A 165 0.50 -17.59 -12.22
N GLY A 166 -0.81 -17.83 -12.19
CA GLY A 166 -1.67 -17.21 -11.19
C GLY A 166 -1.48 -17.89 -9.83
N VAL A 167 -1.23 -17.12 -8.78
CA VAL A 167 -1.14 -17.63 -7.40
C VAL A 167 -2.50 -17.50 -6.71
N SER A 168 -2.99 -18.59 -6.14
CA SER A 168 -4.29 -18.60 -5.46
C SER A 168 -4.27 -17.65 -4.25
N GLY A 169 -5.30 -16.80 -4.12
CA GLY A 169 -5.36 -15.75 -3.11
C GLY A 169 -4.56 -14.48 -3.46
N ALA A 170 -3.76 -14.50 -4.53
CA ALA A 170 -2.90 -13.39 -4.95
C ALA A 170 -3.07 -13.03 -6.45
N THR A 171 -4.26 -13.26 -7.02
CA THR A 171 -4.54 -13.02 -8.45
C THR A 171 -4.18 -11.61 -8.93
N ASN A 172 -4.46 -10.57 -8.13
CA ASN A 172 -4.12 -9.19 -8.50
C ASN A 172 -2.60 -9.01 -8.59
N ALA A 173 -1.86 -9.47 -7.57
CA ALA A 173 -0.40 -9.41 -7.56
C ALA A 173 0.22 -10.22 -8.71
N SER A 174 -0.34 -11.37 -9.08
CA SER A 174 0.08 -12.11 -10.26
C SER A 174 -0.12 -11.31 -11.55
N ASN A 175 -1.22 -10.56 -11.68
CA ASN A 175 -1.46 -9.73 -12.86
C ASN A 175 -0.55 -8.50 -12.90
N GLU A 176 -0.33 -7.85 -11.76
CA GLU A 176 0.62 -6.74 -11.61
C GLU A 176 2.04 -7.19 -11.99
N ALA A 177 2.48 -8.36 -11.50
CA ALA A 177 3.78 -8.93 -11.85
C ALA A 177 3.97 -9.06 -13.38
N ARG A 178 2.94 -9.51 -14.11
CA ARG A 178 3.00 -9.60 -15.58
C ARG A 178 3.12 -8.23 -16.23
N LYS A 179 2.34 -7.26 -15.79
CA LYS A 179 2.38 -5.89 -16.32
C LYS A 179 3.75 -5.24 -16.07
N LEU A 180 4.24 -5.31 -14.83
CA LEU A 180 5.54 -4.77 -14.45
C LEU A 180 6.67 -5.43 -15.24
N PHE A 181 6.63 -6.76 -15.40
CA PHE A 181 7.62 -7.48 -16.20
C PHE A 181 7.56 -7.07 -17.68
N ALA A 182 6.37 -6.92 -18.27
CA ALA A 182 6.20 -6.44 -19.65
C ALA A 182 6.77 -5.02 -19.85
N ALA A 183 6.52 -4.12 -18.89
CA ALA A 183 7.06 -2.77 -18.90
C ALA A 183 8.60 -2.79 -18.85
N ILE A 184 9.18 -3.62 -17.96
CA ILE A 184 10.63 -3.80 -17.87
C ILE A 184 11.20 -4.33 -19.17
N LEU A 185 10.61 -5.36 -19.80
CA LEU A 185 11.12 -5.89 -21.08
C LEU A 185 11.10 -4.86 -22.20
N THR A 186 10.09 -3.99 -22.22
CA THR A 186 10.00 -2.87 -23.16
C THR A 186 11.14 -1.88 -22.93
N ALA A 187 11.35 -1.44 -21.69
CA ALA A 187 12.42 -0.52 -21.36
C ALA A 187 13.81 -1.13 -21.55
N ALA A 188 13.99 -2.41 -21.20
CA ALA A 188 15.25 -3.12 -21.30
C ALA A 188 15.68 -3.38 -22.75
N ALA A 189 14.72 -3.59 -23.68
CA ALA A 189 15.02 -3.66 -25.11
C ALA A 189 15.69 -2.36 -25.62
N ASP A 190 15.31 -1.22 -25.05
CA ASP A 190 15.90 0.09 -25.34
C ASP A 190 17.09 0.43 -24.41
N GLY A 191 17.30 -0.31 -23.34
CA GLY A 191 18.31 -0.02 -22.31
C GLY A 191 17.94 1.13 -21.39
N ASN A 192 16.65 1.47 -21.29
CA ASN A 192 16.16 2.52 -20.42
C ASN A 192 16.08 2.01 -18.97
N THR A 193 16.94 2.52 -18.09
CA THR A 193 17.00 2.13 -16.67
C THR A 193 16.28 3.11 -15.74
N GLU A 194 15.53 4.08 -16.28
CA GLU A 194 14.69 4.97 -15.47
C GLU A 194 13.56 4.17 -14.80
N ASP A 195 13.13 4.61 -13.62
CA ASP A 195 12.00 4.00 -12.93
C ASP A 195 10.71 4.15 -13.76
N LEU A 196 10.03 3.03 -13.99
CA LEU A 196 8.76 2.98 -14.73
C LEU A 196 7.58 3.00 -13.76
N TYR A 197 6.50 3.67 -14.16
CA TYR A 197 5.22 3.67 -13.43
C TYR A 197 4.13 3.07 -14.32
N VAL A 198 3.35 2.14 -13.80
CA VAL A 198 2.42 1.29 -14.57
C VAL A 198 1.01 1.35 -14.02
N GLU A 199 0.01 1.39 -14.91
CA GLU A 199 -1.43 1.28 -14.59
C GLU A 199 -1.96 -0.16 -14.64
#